data_AF-A0A953F4K8-F1
#
_entry.id   AF-A0A953F4K8-F1
#
_cell.length_a   1.000
_cell.length_b   1.000
_cell.length_c   1.000
_cell.angle_alpha   90.00
_cell.angle_beta   90.00
_cell.angle_gamma   90.00
#
_symmetry.space_group_name_H-M   'P 1'
#
loop_
_entity.id
_entity.type
_entity.pdbx_description
1 polymer ?
#
loop_
_entity_poly.entity_id
_entity_poly.type
_entity_poly.pdbx_seq_one_letter_code
_entity_poly.pdbx_strand_id
1 'polypeptide(L)'
;MNRFTLFLASLLFPFLVQAQDKLTFLNGRTMEGHSLGYDTSYVQFQFNKRNKLRTEKFETYRLYSLTDSTGKETILYRQDSITGNIWTPTEAMYMVHGEQDAWTGFHPHLTHAGGFAFALGVSLFDTYKKQTGPTDGFFEGFFRSDPGIVHLLSPFLYTIIAGIPGITFDLSKVSNRTYLMEDAYREGYIRVVKNKRKFGGLKFSLLGSATGLGLYFLGKAIQ
;
A
#
# COMPACT_ATOMS: atom_id res chain seq x y z
N MET A 1 18.30 -0.72 -56.31
CA MET A 1 18.45 -0.70 -54.84
C MET A 1 17.74 -1.93 -54.30
N ASN A 2 18.46 -2.89 -53.71
CA ASN A 2 17.93 -4.22 -53.41
C ASN A 2 16.89 -4.13 -52.27
N ARG A 3 15.77 -4.87 -52.36
CA ARG A 3 14.74 -4.86 -51.29
C ARG A 3 15.30 -5.31 -49.92
N PHE A 4 16.40 -6.06 -49.96
CA PHE A 4 17.14 -6.49 -48.78
C PHE A 4 17.87 -5.35 -48.04
N THR A 5 18.39 -4.34 -48.75
CA THR A 5 19.05 -3.19 -48.11
C THR A 5 18.07 -2.22 -47.48
N LEU A 6 16.83 -2.14 -47.97
CA LEU A 6 15.76 -1.36 -47.34
C LEU A 6 15.26 -2.00 -46.03
N PHE A 7 15.26 -3.33 -45.95
CA PHE A 7 14.85 -4.07 -44.74
C PHE A 7 15.92 -4.03 -43.62
N LEU A 8 17.21 -4.01 -43.99
CA LEU A 8 18.31 -3.87 -43.03
C LEU A 8 18.40 -2.44 -42.45
N ALA A 9 18.01 -1.41 -43.23
CA ALA A 9 18.00 -0.03 -42.78
C ALA A 9 16.90 0.27 -41.74
N SER A 10 15.78 -0.48 -41.74
CA SER A 10 14.71 -0.31 -40.74
C SER A 10 15.02 -0.90 -39.36
N LEU A 11 16.06 -1.73 -39.24
CA LEU A 11 16.50 -2.32 -37.96
C LEU A 11 17.47 -1.42 -37.17
N LEU A 12 17.91 -0.30 -37.76
CA LEU A 12 18.91 0.62 -37.18
C LEU A 12 18.32 1.95 -36.70
N PHE A 13 16.99 2.06 -36.57
CA PHE A 13 16.41 3.17 -35.80
C PHE A 13 16.41 2.77 -34.32
N PRO A 14 17.38 3.24 -33.49
CA PRO A 14 17.16 3.21 -32.07
C PRO A 14 15.90 4.02 -31.81
N PHE A 15 14.89 3.38 -31.23
CA PHE A 15 13.81 4.12 -30.58
C PHE A 15 14.49 5.02 -29.55
N LEU A 16 14.59 6.32 -29.85
CA LEU A 16 14.88 7.33 -28.85
C LEU A 16 13.68 7.31 -27.91
N VAL A 17 13.74 6.44 -26.89
CA VAL A 17 12.86 6.51 -25.75
C VAL A 17 13.18 7.85 -25.10
N GLN A 18 12.34 8.85 -25.37
CA GLN A 18 12.42 10.10 -24.66
C GLN A 18 12.03 9.80 -23.21
N ALA A 19 13.02 9.64 -22.35
CA ALA A 19 12.79 9.42 -20.93
C ALA A 19 11.99 10.60 -20.37
N GLN A 20 11.00 10.30 -19.54
CA GLN A 20 10.23 11.32 -18.84
C GLN A 20 11.00 11.75 -17.58
N ASP A 21 10.71 12.96 -17.11
CA ASP A 21 11.15 13.37 -15.79
C ASP A 21 10.45 12.51 -14.74
N LYS A 22 11.11 12.28 -13.60
CA LYS A 22 10.58 11.50 -12.49
C LYS A 22 10.58 12.33 -11.22
N LEU A 23 9.42 12.44 -10.59
CA LEU A 23 9.26 13.10 -9.31
C LEU A 23 9.16 12.04 -8.19
N THR A 24 10.07 12.10 -7.22
CA THR A 24 10.11 11.18 -6.08
C THR A 24 9.57 11.89 -4.83
N PHE A 25 8.58 11.27 -4.19
CA PHE A 25 7.96 11.77 -2.97
C PHE A 25 8.64 11.17 -1.73
N LEU A 26 8.53 11.87 -0.59
CA LEU A 26 9.07 11.37 0.69
C LEU A 26 8.41 10.09 1.18
N ASN A 27 7.22 9.76 0.67
CA ASN A 27 6.51 8.52 0.99
C ASN A 27 6.90 7.33 0.08
N GLY A 28 8.05 7.41 -0.59
CA GLY A 28 8.55 6.40 -1.51
C GLY A 28 7.79 6.28 -2.84
N ARG A 29 6.72 7.04 -3.07
CA ARG A 29 6.03 7.02 -4.37
C ARG A 29 6.81 7.81 -5.41
N THR A 30 6.71 7.37 -6.66
CA THR A 30 7.28 8.08 -7.81
C THR A 30 6.18 8.41 -8.81
N MET A 31 6.41 9.47 -9.59
CA MET A 31 5.52 9.90 -10.66
C MET A 31 6.36 10.26 -11.88
N GLU A 32 5.97 9.74 -13.04
CA GLU A 32 6.61 10.06 -14.33
C GLU A 32 5.81 11.15 -15.05
N GLY A 33 6.52 12.06 -15.70
CA GLY A 33 5.91 13.20 -16.38
C GLY A 33 6.94 14.22 -16.85
N HIS A 34 6.56 15.48 -16.82
CA HIS A 34 7.41 16.59 -17.23
C HIS A 34 7.37 17.73 -16.20
N SER A 35 8.54 18.15 -15.75
CA SER A 35 8.68 19.33 -14.89
C SER A 35 8.57 20.60 -15.74
N LEU A 36 7.57 21.42 -15.45
CA LEU A 36 7.39 22.72 -16.11
C LEU A 36 8.21 23.83 -15.44
N GLY A 37 8.73 23.56 -14.24
CA GLY A 37 9.50 24.49 -13.43
C GLY A 37 9.35 24.19 -11.94
N TYR A 38 10.32 24.64 -11.14
CA TYR A 38 10.26 24.51 -9.69
C TYR A 38 10.95 25.70 -9.01
N ASP A 39 10.49 25.99 -7.80
CA ASP A 39 11.10 26.95 -6.89
C ASP A 39 11.31 26.30 -5.51
N THR A 40 11.57 27.13 -4.49
CA THR A 40 11.78 26.67 -3.12
C THR A 40 10.54 26.09 -2.45
N SER A 41 9.34 26.41 -2.95
CA SER A 41 8.06 26.11 -2.34
C SER A 41 7.31 24.98 -3.05
N TYR A 42 7.37 24.94 -4.39
CA TYR A 42 6.68 23.92 -5.18
C TYR A 42 7.41 23.51 -6.46
N VAL A 43 7.05 22.32 -6.95
CA VAL A 43 7.35 21.81 -8.29
C VAL A 43 6.05 21.79 -9.09
N GLN A 44 6.04 22.44 -10.26
CA GLN A 44 4.93 22.34 -11.20
C GLN A 44 5.18 21.17 -12.15
N PHE A 45 4.36 20.14 -12.03
CA PHE A 45 4.59 18.87 -12.72
C PHE A 45 3.39 18.49 -13.60
N GLN A 46 3.66 18.16 -14.85
CA GLN A 46 2.68 17.67 -15.80
C GLN A 46 2.78 16.16 -15.94
N PHE A 47 1.67 15.44 -15.76
CA PHE A 47 1.64 13.99 -15.82
C PHE A 47 0.32 13.49 -16.42
N ASN A 48 0.31 12.25 -16.90
CA ASN A 48 -0.89 11.63 -17.43
C ASN A 48 -1.67 10.93 -16.32
N LYS A 49 -2.93 11.33 -16.10
CA LYS A 49 -3.85 10.68 -15.16
C LYS A 49 -5.07 10.20 -15.91
N ARG A 50 -5.19 8.88 -16.09
CA ARG A 50 -6.31 8.22 -16.81
C ARG A 50 -6.50 8.78 -18.23
N ASN A 51 -5.44 8.80 -19.02
CA ASN A 51 -5.41 9.33 -20.40
C ASN A 51 -5.74 10.83 -20.54
N LYS A 52 -5.56 11.60 -19.46
CA LYS A 52 -5.72 13.06 -19.47
C LYS A 52 -4.47 13.69 -18.89
N LEU A 53 -3.87 14.61 -19.64
CA LEU A 53 -2.78 15.44 -19.13
C LEU A 53 -3.31 16.31 -18.00
N ARG A 54 -2.59 16.31 -16.88
CA ARG A 54 -2.85 17.16 -15.73
C ARG A 54 -1.58 17.86 -15.36
N THR A 55 -1.73 19.09 -14.89
CA THR A 55 -0.65 19.87 -14.31
C THR A 55 -1.05 20.17 -12.88
N GLU A 56 -0.22 19.76 -11.93
CA GLU A 56 -0.43 20.02 -10.50
C GLU A 56 0.84 20.65 -9.92
N LYS A 57 0.67 21.46 -8.87
CA LYS A 57 1.78 21.97 -8.07
C LYS A 57 1.93 21.08 -6.85
N PHE A 58 3.11 20.54 -6.64
CA PHE A 58 3.45 19.74 -5.46
C PHE A 58 4.37 20.53 -4.56
N GLU A 59 4.05 20.61 -3.27
CA GLU A 59 4.87 21.34 -2.33
C GLU A 59 6.19 20.63 -2.04
N THR A 60 7.30 21.37 -2.09
CA THR A 60 8.65 20.82 -1.98
C THR A 60 8.88 20.05 -0.67
N TYR A 61 8.21 20.43 0.42
CA TYR A 61 8.33 19.73 1.71
C TYR A 61 7.84 18.28 1.69
N ARG A 62 7.09 17.85 0.66
CA ARG A 62 6.59 16.47 0.49
C ARG A 62 7.43 15.68 -0.53
N LEU A 63 8.39 16.34 -1.17
CA LEU A 63 9.17 15.81 -2.27
C LEU A 63 10.59 15.50 -1.79
N TYR A 64 11.13 14.40 -2.29
CA TYR A 64 12.51 14.04 -2.05
C TYR A 64 13.41 14.59 -3.16
N SER A 65 13.13 14.23 -4.41
CA SER A 65 13.97 14.57 -5.55
C SER A 65 13.18 14.70 -6.85
N LEU A 66 13.78 15.41 -7.80
CA LEU A 66 13.38 15.45 -9.21
C LEU A 66 14.52 14.90 -10.05
N THR A 67 14.27 13.82 -10.77
CA THR A 67 15.18 13.29 -11.80
C THR A 67 14.73 13.81 -13.15
N ASP A 68 15.61 14.46 -13.89
CA ASP A 68 15.29 14.88 -15.26
C ASP A 68 15.33 13.70 -16.25
N SER A 69 14.84 13.94 -17.46
CA SER A 69 14.92 13.00 -18.59
C SER A 69 16.34 12.54 -18.95
N THR A 70 17.40 13.24 -18.52
CA THR A 70 18.78 12.82 -18.73
C THR A 70 19.29 11.86 -17.64
N GLY A 71 18.50 11.68 -16.57
CA GLY A 71 18.85 10.89 -15.40
C GLY A 71 19.55 11.69 -14.30
N LYS A 72 19.73 13.00 -14.45
CA LYS A 72 20.33 13.84 -13.42
C LYS A 72 19.31 14.08 -12.31
N GLU A 73 19.65 13.65 -11.10
CA GLU A 73 18.83 13.84 -9.91
C GLU A 73 19.17 15.15 -9.20
N THR A 74 18.12 15.93 -8.91
CA THR A 74 18.19 17.14 -8.09
C THR A 74 17.44 16.88 -6.78
N ILE A 75 18.14 16.96 -5.66
CA ILE A 75 17.54 16.81 -4.33
C ILE A 75 16.77 18.07 -3.99
N LEU A 76 15.47 17.91 -3.76
CA LEU A 76 14.55 18.99 -3.40
C LEU A 76 14.33 19.05 -1.88
N TYR A 77 14.51 17.91 -1.21
CA TYR A 77 14.35 17.79 0.23
C TYR A 77 15.30 18.72 0.99
N ARG A 78 14.76 19.38 2.01
CA ARG A 78 15.52 20.15 2.99
C ARG A 78 15.07 19.75 4.38
N GLN A 79 16.05 19.54 5.26
CA GLN A 79 15.80 19.32 6.67
C GLN A 79 15.24 20.61 7.28
N ASP A 80 14.06 20.51 7.86
CA ASP A 80 13.35 21.60 8.49
C ASP A 80 12.42 21.02 9.56
N SER A 81 12.78 21.25 10.82
CA SER A 81 12.03 20.76 11.97
C SER A 81 10.65 21.40 12.09
N ILE A 82 10.44 22.60 11.55
CA ILE A 82 9.15 23.32 11.61
C ILE A 82 8.11 22.60 10.74
N THR A 83 8.53 22.05 9.60
CA THR A 83 7.66 21.29 8.68
C THR A 83 7.63 19.78 8.99
N GLY A 84 8.32 19.33 10.04
CA GLY A 84 8.40 17.91 10.43
C GLY A 84 9.44 17.10 9.66
N ASN A 85 10.24 17.75 8.81
CA ASN A 85 11.33 17.15 8.04
C ASN A 85 12.60 17.09 8.90
N ILE A 86 12.62 16.14 9.84
CA ILE A 86 13.69 16.02 10.84
C ILE A 86 14.95 15.31 10.34
N TRP A 87 14.86 14.53 9.27
CA TRP A 87 15.97 13.74 8.73
C TRP A 87 16.95 14.59 7.94
N THR A 88 18.23 14.23 7.93
CA THR A 88 19.19 14.76 6.95
C THR A 88 18.82 14.30 5.53
N PRO A 89 19.31 14.96 4.46
CA PRO A 89 19.02 14.53 3.09
C PRO A 89 19.42 13.08 2.79
N THR A 90 20.52 12.60 3.38
CA THR A 90 20.98 11.21 3.23
C THR A 90 20.07 10.23 3.98
N GLU A 91 19.65 10.56 5.19
CA GLU A 91 18.69 9.71 5.93
C GLU A 91 17.33 9.67 5.24
N ALA A 92 16.86 10.81 4.70
CA ALA A 92 15.64 10.88 3.92
C ALA A 92 15.73 10.01 2.65
N MET A 93 16.88 9.98 1.98
CA MET A 93 17.17 9.07 0.86
C MET A 93 16.95 7.62 1.27
N TYR A 94 17.59 7.20 2.37
CA TYR A 94 17.48 5.84 2.89
C TYR A 94 16.04 5.50 3.25
N MET A 95 15.33 6.40 3.93
CA MET A 95 13.91 6.24 4.26
C MET A 95 13.07 6.02 3.00
N VAL A 96 13.24 6.88 1.98
CA VAL A 96 12.51 6.80 0.69
C VAL A 96 12.76 5.47 -0.01
N HIS A 97 14.01 4.99 -0.05
CA HIS A 97 14.33 3.68 -0.61
C HIS A 97 13.70 2.53 0.18
N GLY A 98 13.71 2.62 1.52
CA GLY A 98 13.04 1.63 2.37
C GLY A 98 11.53 1.57 2.09
N GLU A 99 10.89 2.72 1.92
CA GLU A 99 9.48 2.81 1.54
C GLU A 99 9.22 2.23 0.14
N GLN A 100 10.07 2.53 -0.84
CA GLN A 100 9.99 1.98 -2.20
C GLN A 100 10.05 0.46 -2.22
N ASP A 101 11.05 -0.13 -1.56
CA ASP A 101 11.24 -1.57 -1.49
C ASP A 101 10.09 -2.26 -0.75
N ALA A 102 9.54 -1.63 0.29
CA ALA A 102 8.35 -2.13 0.95
C ALA A 102 7.10 -2.04 0.04
N TRP A 103 6.97 -0.98 -0.77
CA TRP A 103 5.85 -0.83 -1.70
C TRP A 103 5.84 -1.91 -2.78
N THR A 104 7.00 -2.26 -3.33
CA THR A 104 7.15 -3.25 -4.41
C THR A 104 7.21 -4.69 -3.87
N GLY A 105 7.97 -4.94 -2.81
CA GLY A 105 8.27 -6.29 -2.34
C GLY A 105 7.24 -6.89 -1.38
N PHE A 106 6.67 -6.09 -0.48
CA PHE A 106 5.89 -6.62 0.64
C PHE A 106 4.38 -6.74 0.33
N HIS A 107 3.84 -7.94 0.54
CA HIS A 107 2.43 -8.26 0.35
C HIS A 107 1.87 -9.00 1.58
N PRO A 108 0.91 -8.42 2.33
CA PRO A 108 0.46 -8.98 3.61
C PRO A 108 -0.63 -10.06 3.44
N HIS A 109 -0.39 -11.10 2.65
CA HIS A 109 -1.39 -12.15 2.37
C HIS A 109 -1.91 -12.84 3.64
N LEU A 110 -1.03 -13.13 4.60
CA LEU A 110 -1.43 -13.73 5.88
C LEU A 110 -2.34 -12.80 6.69
N THR A 111 -2.09 -11.50 6.67
CA THR A 111 -2.95 -10.51 7.33
C THR A 111 -4.30 -10.38 6.63
N HIS A 112 -4.34 -10.49 5.31
CA HIS A 112 -5.60 -10.51 4.56
C HIS A 112 -6.44 -11.74 4.93
N ALA A 113 -5.86 -12.93 4.83
CA ALA A 113 -6.53 -14.18 5.16
C ALA A 113 -6.97 -14.23 6.63
N GLY A 114 -6.08 -13.82 7.54
CA GLY A 114 -6.37 -13.76 8.96
C GLY A 114 -7.48 -12.77 9.29
N GLY A 115 -7.52 -11.60 8.64
CA GLY A 115 -8.55 -10.60 8.89
C GLY A 115 -9.93 -11.08 8.48
N PHE A 116 -10.01 -11.68 7.29
CA PHE A 116 -11.24 -12.29 6.81
C PHE A 116 -11.71 -13.43 7.72
N ALA A 117 -10.83 -14.39 8.02
CA ALA A 117 -11.18 -15.56 8.83
C ALA A 117 -11.56 -15.18 10.27
N PHE A 118 -10.85 -14.23 10.87
CA PHE A 118 -11.15 -13.74 12.22
C PHE A 118 -12.54 -13.10 12.28
N ALA A 119 -12.83 -12.15 11.39
CA ALA A 119 -14.11 -11.44 11.42
C ALA A 119 -15.29 -12.34 11.04
N LEU A 120 -15.12 -13.23 10.06
CA LEU A 120 -16.12 -14.25 9.74
C LEU A 120 -16.36 -15.17 10.94
N GLY A 121 -15.30 -15.67 11.57
CA GLY A 121 -15.39 -16.53 12.75
C GLY A 121 -16.11 -15.86 13.91
N VAL A 122 -15.81 -14.58 14.19
CA VAL A 122 -16.52 -13.78 15.19
C VAL A 122 -18.01 -13.67 14.84
N SER A 123 -18.34 -13.42 13.58
CA SER A 123 -19.73 -13.31 13.11
C SER A 123 -20.51 -14.61 13.29
N LEU A 124 -19.90 -15.75 12.95
CA LEU A 124 -20.50 -17.06 13.12
C LEU A 124 -20.69 -17.37 14.60
N PHE A 125 -19.69 -17.08 15.44
CA PHE A 125 -19.76 -17.32 16.87
C PHE A 125 -20.80 -16.45 17.57
N ASP A 126 -20.87 -15.16 17.22
CA ASP A 126 -21.80 -14.18 17.79
C ASP A 126 -23.27 -14.49 17.46
N THR A 127 -23.51 -15.14 16.31
CA THR A 127 -24.87 -15.56 15.87
C THR A 127 -25.21 -17.00 16.25
N TYR A 128 -24.33 -17.70 16.97
CA TYR A 128 -24.55 -19.08 17.40
C TYR A 128 -25.44 -19.13 18.64
N LYS A 129 -26.57 -19.87 18.56
CA LYS A 129 -27.44 -20.13 19.71
C LYS A 129 -27.10 -21.49 20.32
N LYS A 130 -26.81 -21.52 21.63
CA LYS A 130 -26.53 -22.74 22.41
C LYS A 130 -27.83 -23.31 22.98
N GLN A 131 -28.03 -24.62 22.84
CA GLN A 131 -29.13 -25.34 23.46
C GLN A 131 -29.07 -25.20 24.98
N THR A 132 -30.12 -24.64 25.57
CA THR A 132 -30.20 -24.33 27.01
C THR A 132 -31.24 -25.16 27.76
N GLY A 133 -32.15 -25.84 27.06
CA GLY A 133 -33.19 -26.66 27.68
C GLY A 133 -33.64 -27.87 26.85
N PRO A 134 -34.38 -28.80 27.47
CA PRO A 134 -34.90 -30.00 26.82
C PRO A 134 -36.03 -29.70 25.79
N THR A 135 -36.60 -28.49 25.82
CA THR A 135 -37.60 -28.00 24.86
C THR A 135 -37.00 -27.25 23.68
N ASP A 136 -35.71 -26.95 23.72
CA ASP A 136 -35.01 -26.31 22.61
C ASP A 136 -34.85 -27.34 21.48
N GLY A 137 -35.34 -27.00 20.28
CA GLY A 137 -35.38 -27.94 19.16
C GLY A 137 -33.98 -28.44 18.76
N PHE A 138 -33.93 -29.62 18.11
CA PHE A 138 -32.71 -30.31 17.67
C PHE A 138 -31.77 -29.48 16.77
N PHE A 139 -32.25 -28.33 16.25
CA PHE A 139 -31.51 -27.42 15.35
C PHE A 139 -31.19 -26.05 15.99
N GLU A 140 -30.63 -26.06 17.19
CA GLU A 140 -29.88 -24.90 17.71
C GLU A 140 -28.49 -24.83 17.04
N GLY A 141 -28.07 -23.66 16.56
CA GLY A 141 -26.88 -23.58 15.70
C GLY A 141 -26.53 -22.17 15.25
N PHE A 142 -25.69 -22.08 14.21
CA PHE A 142 -25.29 -20.81 13.58
C PHE A 142 -26.51 -20.05 13.05
N PHE A 143 -26.44 -18.72 13.06
CA PHE A 143 -27.45 -17.82 12.51
C PHE A 143 -28.81 -17.83 13.25
N ARG A 144 -28.83 -18.27 14.51
CA ARG A 144 -30.04 -18.36 15.34
C ARG A 144 -30.13 -17.28 16.41
N SER A 145 -29.01 -16.64 16.75
CA SER A 145 -28.97 -15.45 17.60
C SER A 145 -28.83 -14.19 16.75
N ASP A 146 -29.47 -13.11 17.18
CA ASP A 146 -29.29 -11.81 16.55
C ASP A 146 -27.84 -11.33 16.72
N PRO A 147 -27.21 -10.75 15.68
CA PRO A 147 -25.84 -10.27 15.74
C PRO A 147 -25.71 -9.14 16.75
N GLY A 148 -24.74 -9.28 17.65
CA GLY A 148 -24.40 -8.31 18.67
C GLY A 148 -23.38 -7.27 18.17
N ILE A 149 -23.00 -6.38 19.08
CA ILE A 149 -22.03 -5.31 18.79
C ILE A 149 -20.62 -5.83 18.47
N VAL A 150 -20.27 -7.02 18.96
CA VAL A 150 -18.94 -7.62 18.77
C VAL A 150 -18.65 -7.86 17.29
N HIS A 151 -19.68 -8.21 16.52
CA HIS A 151 -19.62 -8.29 15.07
C HIS A 151 -19.17 -6.98 14.41
N LEU A 152 -19.73 -5.85 14.84
CA LEU A 152 -19.40 -4.53 14.29
C LEU A 152 -18.00 -4.06 14.68
N LEU A 153 -17.50 -4.52 15.83
CA LEU A 153 -16.18 -4.16 16.34
C LEU A 153 -15.06 -5.06 15.80
N SER A 154 -15.37 -6.25 15.28
CA SER A 154 -14.35 -7.21 14.84
C SER A 154 -13.34 -6.64 13.83
N PRO A 155 -13.71 -5.75 12.88
CA PRO A 155 -12.74 -5.17 11.97
C PRO A 155 -11.68 -4.31 12.66
N PHE A 156 -12.09 -3.55 13.68
CA PHE A 156 -11.21 -2.69 14.47
C PHE A 156 -10.31 -3.52 15.40
N LEU A 157 -10.87 -4.55 16.04
CA LEU A 157 -10.12 -5.49 16.89
C LEU A 157 -9.01 -6.18 16.09
N TYR A 158 -9.33 -6.69 14.89
CA TYR A 158 -8.33 -7.32 14.04
C TYR A 158 -7.23 -6.34 13.60
N THR A 159 -7.58 -5.08 13.33
CA THR A 159 -6.61 -4.06 12.91
C THR A 159 -5.55 -3.80 13.99
N ILE A 160 -5.93 -3.86 15.27
CA ILE A 160 -5.01 -3.76 16.40
C ILE A 160 -4.08 -4.98 16.41
N ILE A 161 -4.64 -6.19 16.33
CA ILE A 161 -3.89 -7.45 16.37
C ILE A 161 -2.90 -7.54 15.19
N ALA A 162 -3.31 -7.13 13.99
CA ALA A 162 -2.49 -7.15 12.78
C ALA A 162 -1.23 -6.27 12.87
N GLY A 163 -1.20 -5.30 13.78
CA GLY A 163 -0.07 -4.41 14.01
C GLY A 163 1.00 -4.95 14.96
N ILE A 164 0.70 -6.02 15.72
CA ILE A 164 1.57 -6.54 16.79
C ILE A 164 2.78 -7.33 16.27
N PRO A 165 2.64 -8.26 15.30
CA PRO A 165 3.75 -9.12 14.92
C PRO A 165 4.97 -8.33 14.41
N GLY A 166 6.16 -8.82 14.75
CA GLY A 166 7.43 -8.30 14.24
C GLY A 166 7.49 -8.28 12.70
N ILE A 167 8.42 -7.50 12.18
CA ILE A 167 8.67 -7.39 10.74
C ILE A 167 10.05 -7.98 10.46
N THR A 168 10.06 -8.99 9.59
CA THR A 168 11.27 -9.57 9.04
C THR A 168 11.52 -8.98 7.65
N PHE A 169 12.79 -8.77 7.32
CA PHE A 169 13.21 -8.27 6.01
C PHE A 169 13.48 -9.44 5.08
N ASP A 170 12.88 -9.40 3.89
CA ASP A 170 13.17 -10.37 2.83
C ASP A 170 14.31 -9.83 1.98
N LEU A 171 15.51 -10.41 2.15
CA LEU A 171 16.73 -9.98 1.47
C LEU A 171 16.66 -10.12 -0.07
N SER A 172 15.71 -10.88 -0.59
CA SER A 172 15.48 -11.02 -2.03
C SER A 172 14.70 -9.85 -2.63
N LYS A 173 14.05 -9.04 -1.79
CA LYS A 173 13.15 -7.94 -2.17
C LYS A 173 13.68 -6.56 -1.80
N VAL A 174 14.91 -6.51 -1.31
CA VAL A 174 15.63 -5.29 -0.97
C VAL A 174 16.57 -4.97 -2.12
N SER A 175 16.48 -3.75 -2.64
CA SER A 175 17.28 -3.24 -3.74
C SER A 175 18.77 -3.19 -3.41
N ASN A 176 19.12 -2.77 -2.19
CA ASN A 176 20.49 -2.71 -1.69
C ASN A 176 20.59 -3.20 -0.24
N ARG A 177 21.29 -4.31 -0.03
CA ARG A 177 21.43 -4.93 1.30
C ARG A 177 22.21 -4.05 2.28
N THR A 178 23.11 -3.20 1.80
CA THR A 178 23.88 -2.28 2.66
C THR A 178 22.95 -1.29 3.34
N TYR A 179 21.84 -0.90 2.70
CA TYR A 179 20.87 0.03 3.30
C TYR A 179 20.16 -0.56 4.51
N LEU A 180 20.15 -1.88 4.70
CA LEU A 180 19.59 -2.48 5.91
C LEU A 180 20.34 -2.10 7.19
N MET A 181 21.59 -1.64 7.07
CA MET A 181 22.37 -1.15 8.21
C MET A 181 21.93 0.24 8.66
N GLU A 182 21.24 0.99 7.80
CA GLU A 182 20.79 2.34 8.04
C GLU A 182 19.42 2.34 8.73
N ASP A 183 19.33 3.02 9.87
CA ASP A 183 18.12 3.06 10.71
C ASP A 183 16.95 3.69 9.93
N ALA A 184 17.20 4.79 9.22
CA ALA A 184 16.20 5.50 8.43
C ALA A 184 15.59 4.61 7.33
N TYR A 185 16.38 3.77 6.68
CA TYR A 185 15.89 2.79 5.70
C TYR A 185 14.95 1.78 6.34
N ARG A 186 15.36 1.19 7.48
CA ARG A 186 14.54 0.20 8.20
C ARG A 186 13.22 0.82 8.66
N GLU A 187 13.25 2.05 9.15
CA GLU A 187 12.06 2.79 9.55
C GLU A 187 11.08 3.03 8.41
N GLY A 188 11.57 3.48 7.24
CA GLY A 188 10.76 3.66 6.04
C GLY A 188 10.08 2.35 5.62
N TYR A 189 10.86 1.28 5.51
CA TYR A 189 10.33 -0.04 5.15
C TYR A 189 9.25 -0.52 6.15
N ILE A 190 9.55 -0.45 7.45
CA ILE A 190 8.63 -0.85 8.52
C ILE A 190 7.34 -0.02 8.50
N ARG A 191 7.43 1.29 8.25
CA ARG A 191 6.26 2.19 8.18
C ARG A 191 5.27 1.72 7.11
N VAL A 192 5.74 1.45 5.90
CA VAL A 192 4.89 0.98 4.79
C VAL A 192 4.33 -0.41 5.08
N VAL A 193 5.14 -1.34 5.62
CA VAL A 193 4.70 -2.69 6.00
C VAL A 193 3.57 -2.65 7.03
N LYS A 194 3.75 -1.88 8.12
CA LYS A 194 2.71 -1.70 9.15
C LYS A 194 1.44 -1.11 8.55
N ASN A 195 1.58 -0.12 7.67
CA ASN A 195 0.44 0.50 7.00
C ASN A 195 -0.32 -0.49 6.12
N LYS A 196 0.39 -1.27 5.29
CA LYS A 196 -0.20 -2.33 4.46
C LYS A 196 -0.91 -3.39 5.29
N ARG A 197 -0.34 -3.83 6.42
CA ARG A 197 -0.98 -4.77 7.35
C ARG A 197 -2.25 -4.21 7.96
N LYS A 198 -2.23 -2.96 8.47
CA LYS A 198 -3.41 -2.32 9.09
C LYS A 198 -4.55 -2.15 8.09
N PHE A 199 -4.30 -1.53 6.94
CA PHE A 199 -5.32 -1.30 5.93
C PHE A 199 -5.80 -2.60 5.26
N GLY A 200 -4.89 -3.52 4.97
CA GLY A 200 -5.23 -4.84 4.45
C GLY A 200 -6.07 -5.63 5.45
N GLY A 201 -5.66 -5.67 6.71
CA GLY A 201 -6.40 -6.32 7.79
C GLY A 201 -7.79 -5.76 7.95
N LEU A 202 -7.94 -4.43 8.03
CA LEU A 202 -9.24 -3.75 8.12
C LEU A 202 -10.16 -4.05 6.91
N LYS A 203 -9.62 -3.99 5.69
CA LYS A 203 -10.41 -4.26 4.48
C LYS A 203 -10.95 -5.69 4.45
N PHE A 204 -10.09 -6.66 4.75
CA PHE A 204 -10.48 -8.07 4.69
C PHE A 204 -11.31 -8.50 5.89
N SER A 205 -11.13 -7.89 7.06
CA SER A 205 -12.01 -8.11 8.21
C SER A 205 -13.40 -7.51 7.99
N LEU A 206 -13.52 -6.32 7.38
CA LEU A 206 -14.81 -5.79 6.92
C LEU A 206 -15.50 -6.75 5.96
N LEU A 207 -14.76 -7.34 5.01
CA LEU A 207 -15.29 -8.33 4.08
C LEU A 207 -15.76 -9.61 4.80
N GLY A 208 -14.99 -10.09 5.78
CA GLY A 208 -15.35 -11.24 6.61
C GLY A 208 -16.62 -10.99 7.42
N SER A 209 -16.73 -9.82 8.07
CA SER A 209 -17.94 -9.38 8.77
C SER A 209 -19.14 -9.30 7.84
N ALA A 210 -19.02 -8.60 6.70
CA ALA A 210 -20.11 -8.49 5.73
C ALA A 210 -20.57 -9.87 5.20
N THR A 211 -19.62 -10.78 4.97
CA THR A 211 -19.92 -12.18 4.61
C THR A 211 -20.70 -12.88 5.71
N GLY A 212 -20.27 -12.73 6.97
CA GLY A 212 -20.95 -13.28 8.13
C GLY A 212 -22.40 -12.81 8.27
N LEU A 213 -22.66 -11.50 8.11
CA LEU A 213 -24.04 -10.97 8.10
C LEU A 213 -24.85 -11.48 6.91
N GLY A 214 -24.25 -11.55 5.72
CA GLY A 214 -24.90 -12.11 4.54
C GLY A 214 -25.35 -13.55 4.80
N LEU A 215 -24.48 -14.39 5.38
CA LEU A 215 -24.82 -15.75 5.77
C LEU A 215 -25.90 -15.79 6.85
N TYR A 216 -25.88 -14.87 7.83
CA TYR A 216 -26.95 -14.75 8.82
C TYR A 216 -28.32 -14.48 8.16
N PHE A 217 -28.41 -13.49 7.27
CA PHE A 217 -29.67 -13.16 6.60
C PHE A 217 -30.16 -14.29 5.70
N LEU A 218 -29.26 -14.97 4.98
CA LEU A 218 -29.61 -16.15 4.20
C LEU A 218 -30.10 -17.30 5.09
N GLY A 219 -29.41 -17.56 6.20
CA GLY A 219 -29.79 -18.57 7.17
C GLY A 219 -31.16 -18.31 7.80
N LYS A 220 -31.50 -17.04 8.04
CA LYS A 220 -32.81 -16.61 8.56
C LYS A 220 -33.92 -16.71 7.51
N ALA A 221 -33.62 -16.46 6.23
CA ALA A 221 -34.60 -16.50 5.14
C ALA A 221 -35.03 -17.92 4.73
N ILE A 222 -34.21 -18.93 5.02
CA ILE A 222 -34.49 -20.34 4.72
C ILE A 222 -35.32 -21.02 5.86
N GLN A 223 -35.50 -20.32 6.99
CA GLN A 223 -36.28 -20.78 8.15
C GLN A 223 -37.73 -20.30 8.06
#